data_AF-A0A2V7EXI4-F1
#
_entry.id   AF-A0A2V7EXI4-F1
#
_cell.length_a   1.000
_cell.length_b   1.000
_cell.length_c   1.000
_cell.angle_alpha   90.00
_cell.angle_beta   90.00
_cell.angle_gamma   90.00
#
_symmetry.space_group_name_H-M   'P 1'
#
loop_
_entity.id
_entity.type
_entity.pdbx_description
1 polymer ?
#
loop_
_entity_poly.entity_id
_entity_poly.type
_entity_poly.pdbx_seq_one_letter_code
_entity_poly.pdbx_strand_id
1 'polypeptide(L)'
;MRWWILGAIVSLIAVADAESQPRQPGVNGVPIRVRSGGNELVVEREAPVAYARLDQLVVDIARPAEPGAAPIRIVRAAPQQLIDYVLCVTRDGTLVIGARIETFDPGERRYVFTKGEIVRSYRPLDAPEGWLWLVEVVLSREMIVTLEVRAPASWPAESVTVTANHLP
;
A
#
# COMPACT_ATOMS: atom_id res chain seq x y z
N MET A 1 -54.99 18.67 -29.90
CA MET A 1 -54.55 18.47 -28.51
C MET A 1 -54.68 16.99 -28.15
N ARG A 2 -53.59 16.41 -27.62
CA ARG A 2 -53.46 15.08 -26.98
C ARG A 2 -53.61 13.83 -27.85
N TRP A 3 -52.51 13.49 -28.53
CA TRP A 3 -52.13 12.10 -28.80
C TRP A 3 -51.79 11.41 -27.48
N TRP A 4 -52.36 10.24 -27.24
CA TRP A 4 -51.96 9.33 -26.16
C TRP A 4 -51.14 8.19 -26.79
N ILE A 5 -49.84 8.18 -26.48
CA ILE A 5 -48.95 7.03 -26.64
C ILE A 5 -48.76 6.47 -25.24
N LEU A 6 -48.89 5.16 -25.06
CA LEU A 6 -48.29 4.29 -24.02
C LEU A 6 -49.14 3.01 -23.93
N GLY A 7 -48.62 1.78 -23.97
CA GLY A 7 -47.24 1.36 -24.05
C GLY A 7 -47.19 -0.14 -24.33
N ALA A 8 -46.23 -0.53 -25.16
CA ALA A 8 -45.68 -1.88 -25.21
C ALA A 8 -44.18 -1.75 -24.90
N ILE A 9 -43.60 -2.83 -24.37
CA ILE A 9 -42.17 -3.19 -24.20
C ILE A 9 -42.01 -3.74 -22.78
N VAL A 10 -42.25 -5.05 -22.61
CA VAL A 10 -41.28 -6.16 -22.71
C VAL A 10 -40.25 -6.09 -21.58
N SER A 11 -40.44 -6.97 -20.60
CA SER A 11 -39.45 -7.33 -19.60
C SER A 11 -38.17 -7.82 -20.27
N LEU A 12 -37.05 -7.17 -19.98
CA LEU A 12 -35.73 -7.76 -20.15
C LEU A 12 -35.11 -7.97 -18.77
N ILE A 13 -34.93 -9.24 -18.41
CA ILE A 13 -34.06 -9.68 -17.33
C ILE A 13 -32.63 -9.45 -17.84
N ALA A 14 -31.90 -8.52 -17.22
CA ALA A 14 -30.47 -8.36 -17.44
C ALA A 14 -29.73 -8.91 -16.22
N VAL A 15 -28.94 -9.93 -16.52
CA VAL A 15 -28.10 -10.73 -15.64
C VAL A 15 -27.13 -9.83 -14.88
N ALA A 16 -26.99 -10.08 -13.58
CA ALA A 16 -25.92 -9.52 -12.77
C ALA A 16 -24.60 -10.17 -13.20
N ASP A 17 -23.96 -9.60 -14.22
CA ASP A 17 -22.58 -9.88 -14.54
C ASP A 17 -21.70 -8.93 -13.72
N ALA A 18 -20.95 -9.51 -12.80
CA ALA A 18 -19.85 -8.86 -12.12
C ALA A 18 -18.68 -8.71 -13.11
N GLU A 19 -18.88 -7.87 -14.13
CA GLU A 19 -17.81 -7.43 -15.02
C GLU A 19 -17.08 -6.26 -14.36
N SER A 20 -15.84 -6.55 -13.97
CA SER A 20 -14.75 -5.63 -13.65
C SER A 20 -14.93 -4.22 -14.21
N GLN A 21 -15.53 -3.32 -13.41
CA GLN A 21 -15.47 -1.89 -13.71
C GLN A 21 -14.00 -1.47 -13.73
N PRO A 22 -13.55 -0.69 -14.73
CA PRO A 22 -12.28 0.00 -14.65
C PRO A 22 -12.37 0.95 -13.46
N ARG A 23 -11.74 0.60 -12.33
CA ARG A 23 -11.63 1.49 -11.17
C ARG A 23 -11.00 2.79 -11.67
N GLN A 24 -11.75 3.88 -11.60
CA GLN A 24 -11.25 5.22 -11.84
C GLN A 24 -10.04 5.43 -10.90
N PRO A 25 -8.89 5.91 -11.38
CA PRO A 25 -7.77 6.21 -10.50
C PRO A 25 -8.24 7.26 -9.49
N GLY A 26 -8.26 6.87 -8.21
CA GLY A 26 -8.42 7.77 -7.09
C GLY A 26 -7.43 8.92 -7.23
N VAL A 27 -7.84 10.12 -6.82
CA VAL A 27 -7.13 11.38 -7.00
C VAL A 27 -5.62 11.19 -6.76
N ASN A 28 -4.85 11.20 -7.85
CA ASN A 28 -3.39 11.07 -7.84
C ASN A 28 -2.78 12.26 -7.07
N GLY A 29 -2.70 12.14 -5.75
CA GLY A 29 -1.96 13.06 -4.90
C GLY A 29 -0.47 12.90 -5.16
N VAL A 30 0.26 14.02 -5.16
CA VAL A 30 1.74 13.98 -5.23
C VAL A 30 2.27 13.08 -4.11
N PRO A 31 3.12 12.09 -4.41
CA PRO A 31 3.66 11.18 -3.40
C PRO A 31 4.40 11.95 -2.32
N ILE A 32 4.35 11.44 -1.09
CA ILE A 32 5.14 11.99 0.01
C ILE A 32 6.60 11.61 -0.26
N ARG A 33 7.49 12.61 -0.23
CA ARG A 33 8.93 12.43 -0.40
C ARG A 33 9.69 13.07 0.76
N VAL A 34 10.55 12.30 1.41
CA VAL A 34 11.42 12.78 2.50
C VAL A 34 12.85 12.36 2.19
N ARG A 35 13.82 13.26 2.37
CA ARG A 35 15.23 12.99 2.12
C ARG A 35 16.07 13.30 3.35
N SER A 36 17.03 12.43 3.67
CA SER A 36 17.98 12.63 4.78
C SER A 36 19.25 11.81 4.56
N GLY A 37 20.41 12.45 4.65
CA GLY A 37 21.71 11.77 4.57
C GLY A 37 21.92 10.98 3.27
N GLY A 38 21.40 11.48 2.14
CA GLY A 38 21.43 10.78 0.84
C GLY A 38 20.38 9.69 0.66
N ASN A 39 19.62 9.35 1.71
CA ASN A 39 18.50 8.41 1.61
C ASN A 39 17.22 9.15 1.21
N GLU A 40 16.32 8.46 0.50
CA GLU A 40 15.01 8.98 0.10
C GLU A 40 13.91 8.00 0.50
N LEU A 41 12.86 8.51 1.14
CA LEU A 41 11.59 7.83 1.35
C LEU A 41 10.59 8.36 0.32
N VAL A 42 9.90 7.46 -0.37
CA VAL A 42 8.78 7.76 -1.28
C VAL A 42 7.56 6.96 -0.82
N VAL A 43 6.43 7.64 -0.63
CA VAL A 43 5.18 7.01 -0.18
C VAL A 43 4.00 7.46 -1.03
N GLU A 44 3.22 6.50 -1.51
CA GLU A 44 1.92 6.75 -2.15
C GLU A 44 0.90 7.20 -1.10
N ARG A 45 0.15 8.27 -1.40
CA ARG A 45 -0.88 8.79 -0.47
C ARG A 45 -2.08 7.87 -0.37
N GLU A 46 -2.41 7.18 -1.45
CA GLU A 46 -3.38 6.10 -1.46
C GLU A 46 -2.62 4.81 -1.76
N ALA A 47 -2.20 4.16 -0.69
CA ALA A 47 -1.30 3.03 -0.72
C ALA A 47 -2.11 1.72 -0.83
N PRO A 48 -1.95 0.92 -1.90
CA PRO A 48 -2.60 -0.38 -1.99
C PRO A 48 -2.22 -1.32 -0.85
N VAL A 49 -3.20 -2.10 -0.39
CA VAL A 49 -3.01 -3.22 0.52
C VAL A 49 -2.99 -4.50 -0.30
N ALA A 50 -1.79 -4.96 -0.64
CA ALA A 50 -1.60 -6.12 -1.51
C ALA A 50 -2.08 -7.45 -0.88
N TYR A 51 -2.20 -7.51 0.46
CA TYR A 51 -2.44 -8.76 1.18
C TYR A 51 -3.55 -8.63 2.23
N ALA A 52 -4.47 -9.59 2.25
CA ALA A 52 -5.43 -9.79 3.33
C ALA A 52 -5.05 -10.96 4.26
N ARG A 53 -3.99 -11.71 3.91
CA ARG A 53 -3.55 -12.94 4.59
C ARG A 53 -2.03 -12.96 4.77
N LEU A 54 -1.60 -13.30 5.98
CA LEU A 54 -0.18 -13.33 6.34
C LEU A 54 0.60 -14.46 5.67
N ASP A 55 -0.02 -15.63 5.48
CA ASP A 55 0.65 -16.76 4.85
C ASP A 55 0.96 -16.48 3.37
N GLN A 56 0.04 -15.82 2.67
CA GLN A 56 0.29 -15.35 1.30
C GLN A 56 1.42 -14.32 1.25
N LEU A 57 1.38 -13.32 2.15
CA LEU A 57 2.45 -12.33 2.27
C LEU A 57 3.82 -13.00 2.46
N VAL A 58 3.93 -13.92 3.43
CA VAL A 58 5.20 -14.61 3.76
C VAL A 58 5.77 -15.36 2.56
N VAL A 59 4.91 -16.03 1.79
CA VAL A 59 5.34 -16.79 0.60
C VAL A 59 5.85 -15.86 -0.50
N ASP A 60 5.16 -14.75 -0.75
CA ASP A 60 5.48 -13.87 -1.88
C ASP A 60 6.69 -12.98 -1.59
N ILE A 61 6.79 -12.42 -0.38
CA ILE A 61 7.91 -11.52 -0.03
C ILE A 61 9.26 -12.23 -0.05
N ALA A 62 9.30 -13.55 0.17
CA ALA A 62 10.53 -14.32 0.20
C ALA A 62 11.10 -14.65 -1.20
N ARG A 63 10.36 -14.37 -2.29
CA ARG A 63 10.75 -14.72 -3.67
C ARG A 63 11.42 -13.56 -4.38
N PRO A 64 12.28 -13.75 -5.39
CA PRO A 64 12.91 -12.64 -6.12
C PRO A 64 11.95 -11.84 -7.03
N ALA A 65 10.70 -12.28 -7.23
CA ALA A 65 9.70 -11.55 -8.01
C ALA A 65 9.08 -10.39 -7.21
N GLU A 66 8.63 -9.33 -7.90
CA GLU A 66 7.86 -8.26 -7.26
C GLU A 66 6.57 -8.85 -6.65
N PRO A 67 6.35 -8.72 -5.34
CA PRO A 67 5.05 -8.97 -4.73
C PRO A 67 4.03 -7.94 -5.25
N GLY A 68 2.79 -8.01 -4.77
CA GLY A 68 1.82 -6.94 -5.04
C GLY A 68 2.38 -5.54 -4.70
N ALA A 69 1.73 -4.50 -5.21
CA ALA A 69 2.22 -3.12 -5.18
C ALA A 69 2.92 -2.70 -3.87
N ALA A 70 4.09 -2.08 -3.99
CA ALA A 70 4.93 -1.59 -2.89
C ALA A 70 4.80 -0.07 -2.72
N PRO A 71 3.80 0.42 -1.96
CA PRO A 71 3.49 1.85 -1.90
C PRO A 71 4.48 2.68 -1.08
N ILE A 72 5.36 2.04 -0.31
CA ILE A 72 6.37 2.70 0.50
C ILE A 72 7.74 2.17 0.06
N ARG A 73 8.60 3.06 -0.46
CA ARG A 73 9.94 2.72 -0.93
C ARG A 73 10.99 3.57 -0.23
N ILE A 74 12.06 2.94 0.24
CA ILE A 74 13.27 3.60 0.74
C ILE A 74 14.41 3.33 -0.24
N VAL A 75 15.03 4.39 -0.72
CA VAL A 75 16.30 4.35 -1.46
C VAL A 75 17.41 4.74 -0.50
N ARG A 76 18.33 3.82 -0.21
CA ARG A 76 19.47 4.04 0.68
C ARG A 76 20.72 4.36 -0.13
N ALA A 77 21.49 5.35 0.32
CA ALA A 77 22.75 5.71 -0.33
C ALA A 77 23.92 4.81 0.10
N ALA A 78 23.94 4.37 1.37
CA ALA A 78 25.02 3.55 1.91
C ALA A 78 24.52 2.60 3.03
N PRO A 79 24.66 1.26 2.86
CA PRO A 79 24.89 0.60 1.56
C PRO A 79 23.79 0.97 0.55
N GLN A 80 24.10 0.87 -0.75
CA GLN A 80 23.12 1.16 -1.80
C GLN A 80 22.04 0.07 -1.79
N GLN A 81 20.83 0.43 -1.38
CA GLN A 81 19.72 -0.50 -1.24
C GLN A 81 18.40 0.12 -1.69
N LEU A 82 17.54 -0.70 -2.25
CA LEU A 82 16.12 -0.43 -2.40
C LEU A 82 15.37 -1.28 -1.39
N ILE A 83 14.52 -0.64 -0.60
CA ILE A 83 13.69 -1.30 0.40
C ILE A 83 12.23 -1.00 0.08
N ASP A 84 11.51 -2.02 -0.36
CA ASP A 84 10.10 -1.93 -0.72
C ASP A 84 9.25 -2.53 0.40
N TYR A 85 8.36 -1.71 0.94
CA TYR A 85 7.41 -2.12 1.96
C TYR A 85 6.04 -2.40 1.33
N VAL A 86 5.53 -3.59 1.63
CA VAL A 86 4.21 -4.07 1.21
C VAL A 86 3.30 -4.20 2.42
N LEU A 87 2.01 -3.93 2.22
CA LEU A 87 1.03 -3.86 3.30
C LEU A 87 0.13 -5.09 3.31
N CYS A 88 -0.06 -5.63 4.50
CA CYS A 88 -1.08 -6.63 4.79
C CYS A 88 -1.98 -6.15 5.91
N VAL A 89 -3.30 -6.17 5.72
CA VAL A 89 -4.26 -5.85 6.78
C VAL A 89 -5.08 -7.10 7.11
N THR A 90 -4.94 -7.57 8.35
CA THR A 90 -5.66 -8.74 8.85
C THR A 90 -7.12 -8.39 9.16
N ARG A 91 -7.95 -9.41 9.37
CA ARG A 91 -9.39 -9.23 9.67
C ARG A 91 -9.65 -8.41 10.93
N ASP A 92 -8.77 -8.47 11.91
CA ASP A 92 -8.86 -7.70 13.16
C ASP A 92 -8.23 -6.31 13.07
N GLY A 93 -7.85 -5.86 11.87
CA GLY A 93 -7.28 -4.53 11.64
C GLY A 93 -5.81 -4.40 12.03
N THR A 94 -5.08 -5.51 12.20
CA THR A 94 -3.62 -5.44 12.39
C THR A 94 -2.96 -5.15 11.04
N LEU A 95 -2.20 -4.06 10.98
CA LEU A 95 -1.36 -3.73 9.82
C LEU A 95 -0.03 -4.44 9.98
N VAL A 96 0.31 -5.33 9.05
CA VAL A 96 1.58 -6.02 8.97
C VAL A 96 2.35 -5.51 7.77
N ILE A 97 3.62 -5.15 8.00
CA ILE A 97 4.51 -4.60 6.97
C ILE A 97 5.54 -5.67 6.62
N GLY A 98 5.50 -6.11 5.36
CA GLY A 98 6.56 -6.88 4.73
C GLY A 98 7.59 -5.93 4.11
N ALA A 99 8.86 -6.30 4.17
CA ALA A 99 9.94 -5.59 3.48
C ALA A 99 10.62 -6.51 2.48
N ARG A 100 10.99 -5.94 1.34
CA ARG A 100 11.90 -6.53 0.37
C ARG A 100 13.11 -5.65 0.22
N ILE A 101 14.27 -6.27 0.26
CA ILE A 101 15.55 -5.58 0.25
C ILE A 101 16.29 -6.06 -0.99
N GLU A 102 16.57 -5.10 -1.87
CA GLU A 102 17.49 -5.28 -2.98
C GLU A 102 18.75 -4.49 -2.70
N THR A 103 19.91 -5.13 -2.90
CA THR A 103 21.20 -4.48 -2.72
C THR A 103 21.83 -4.26 -4.09
N PHE A 104 22.45 -3.11 -4.30
CA PHE A 104 23.17 -2.86 -5.54
C PHE A 104 24.40 -3.76 -5.63
N ASP A 105 24.45 -4.60 -6.66
CA ASP A 105 25.63 -5.39 -7.02
C ASP A 105 26.50 -4.57 -7.98
N PRO A 106 27.73 -4.16 -7.58
CA PRO A 106 28.60 -3.38 -8.45
C PRO A 106 29.21 -4.20 -9.61
N GLY A 107 29.31 -5.53 -9.46
CA GLY A 107 29.77 -6.44 -10.51
C GLY A 107 28.73 -6.60 -11.61
N GLU A 108 27.46 -6.75 -11.23
CA GLU A 108 26.34 -6.87 -12.18
C GLU A 108 25.73 -5.51 -12.59
N ARG A 109 26.13 -4.42 -11.92
CA ARG A 109 25.62 -3.04 -12.10
C ARG A 109 24.09 -2.93 -12.01
N ARG A 110 23.47 -3.71 -11.13
CA ARG A 110 22.02 -3.72 -10.92
C ARG A 110 21.69 -4.01 -9.47
N TYR A 111 20.45 -3.70 -9.07
CA TYR A 111 19.91 -4.15 -7.81
C TYR A 111 19.54 -5.63 -7.90
N VAL A 112 19.91 -6.40 -6.88
CA VAL A 112 19.60 -7.83 -6.77
C VAL A 112 18.84 -8.10 -5.49
N PHE A 113 17.76 -8.86 -5.60
CA PHE A 113 16.99 -9.32 -4.45
C PHE A 113 17.91 -10.04 -3.46
N THR A 114 17.94 -9.54 -2.23
CA THR A 114 18.76 -10.09 -1.16
C THR A 114 17.89 -10.82 -0.15
N LYS A 115 16.76 -10.22 0.26
CA LYS A 115 15.91 -10.74 1.32
C LYS A 115 14.51 -10.16 1.24
N GLY A 116 13.51 -10.93 1.65
CA GLY A 116 12.23 -10.38 2.08
C GLY A 116 11.75 -11.00 3.38
N GLU A 117 11.11 -10.19 4.23
CA GLU A 117 10.70 -10.57 5.58
C GLU A 117 9.56 -9.69 6.11
N ILE A 118 8.83 -10.16 7.12
CA ILE A 118 7.94 -9.29 7.90
C ILE A 118 8.81 -8.47 8.85
N VAL A 119 8.72 -7.15 8.77
CA VAL A 119 9.56 -6.26 9.58
C VAL A 119 8.82 -5.71 10.80
N ARG A 120 7.52 -5.45 10.69
CA ARG A 120 6.73 -4.82 11.75
C ARG A 120 5.26 -5.24 11.69
N SER A 121 4.57 -5.11 12.82
CA SER A 121 3.13 -5.24 12.93
C SER A 121 2.58 -4.18 13.88
N TYR A 122 1.47 -3.55 13.51
CA TYR A 122 0.83 -2.47 14.25
C TYR A 122 -0.63 -2.85 14.54
N ARG A 123 -1.01 -2.82 15.82
CA ARG A 123 -2.43 -2.83 16.20
C ARG A 123 -3.06 -1.48 15.85
N PRO A 124 -4.34 -1.45 15.44
CA PRO A 124 -5.02 -0.19 15.20
C PRO A 124 -5.15 0.57 16.51
N LEU A 125 -4.99 1.89 16.44
CA LEU A 125 -5.32 2.82 17.52
C LEU A 125 -6.84 3.01 17.56
N ASP A 126 -7.35 3.33 18.75
CA ASP A 126 -8.76 3.69 18.91
C ASP A 126 -9.06 4.98 18.15
N ALA A 127 -9.86 4.86 17.08
CA ALA A 127 -10.28 5.96 16.24
C ALA A 127 -11.75 5.78 15.81
N PRO A 128 -12.53 6.86 15.71
CA PRO A 128 -13.97 6.77 15.41
C PRO A 128 -14.27 6.32 13.97
N GLU A 129 -13.34 6.52 13.03
CA GLU A 129 -13.60 6.40 11.58
C GLU A 129 -12.93 5.17 10.93
N GLY A 130 -12.57 4.17 11.73
CA GLY A 130 -12.01 2.92 11.24
C GLY A 130 -10.67 2.59 11.87
N TRP A 131 -9.75 2.07 11.07
CA TRP A 131 -8.43 1.71 11.54
C TRP A 131 -7.44 2.85 11.32
N LEU A 132 -6.65 3.12 12.36
CA LEU A 132 -5.60 4.12 12.38
C LEU A 132 -4.32 3.47 12.89
N TRP A 133 -3.22 3.65 12.18
CA TRP A 133 -1.89 3.20 12.62
C TRP A 133 -0.89 4.35 12.52
N LEU A 134 0.08 4.37 13.43
CA LEU A 134 1.26 5.21 13.34
C LEU A 134 2.45 4.32 13.00
N VAL A 135 2.96 4.48 11.78
CA VAL A 135 4.03 3.66 11.22
C VAL A 135 5.32 4.46 11.21
N GLU A 136 6.30 4.03 11.98
CA GLU A 136 7.63 4.61 11.99
C GLU A 136 8.51 4.02 10.88
N VAL A 137 9.05 4.89 10.03
CA VAL A 137 9.98 4.55 8.97
C VAL A 137 11.33 5.18 9.27
N VAL A 138 12.32 4.34 9.57
CA VAL A 138 13.70 4.78 9.83
C VAL A 138 14.39 5.08 8.50
N LEU A 139 14.46 6.36 8.13
CA LEU A 139 15.10 6.79 6.90
C LEU A 139 16.63 6.86 7.06
N SER A 140 17.12 7.40 8.17
CA SER A 140 18.54 7.48 8.51
C SER A 140 18.73 7.40 10.03
N ARG A 141 19.98 7.45 10.52
CA ARG A 141 20.26 7.46 11.98
C ARG A 141 19.66 8.68 12.69
N GLU A 142 19.48 9.78 11.96
CA GLU A 142 19.03 11.08 12.51
C GLU A 142 17.60 11.41 12.06
N MET A 143 16.96 10.55 11.26
CA MET A 143 15.65 10.81 10.69
C MET A 143 14.75 9.58 10.74
N ILE A 144 13.70 9.69 11.55
CA ILE A 144 12.57 8.77 11.61
C ILE A 144 11.36 9.53 11.10
N VAL A 145 10.63 8.96 10.14
CA VAL A 145 9.41 9.53 9.60
C VAL A 145 8.23 8.76 10.18
N THR A 146 7.33 9.45 10.86
CA THR A 146 6.06 8.86 11.33
C THR A 146 4.98 9.08 10.28
N LEU A 147 4.52 7.98 9.70
CA LEU A 147 3.40 7.94 8.77
C LEU A 147 2.13 7.66 9.55
N GLU A 148 1.13 8.51 9.37
CA GLU A 148 -0.23 8.23 9.80
C GLU A 148 -0.94 7.49 8.67
N VAL A 149 -1.38 6.27 8.96
CA VAL A 149 -1.98 5.35 8.00
C VAL A 149 -3.42 5.08 8.43
N ARG A 150 -4.38 5.28 7.52
CA ARG A 150 -5.81 5.13 7.80
C ARG A 150 -6.49 4.22 6.80
N ALA A 151 -7.45 3.44 7.27
CA ALA A 151 -8.36 2.69 6.42
C ALA A 151 -9.75 2.64 7.05
N PRO A 152 -10.83 2.56 6.24
CA PRO A 152 -12.14 2.18 6.75
C PRO A 152 -12.04 0.83 7.50
N ALA A 153 -12.84 0.64 8.56
CA ALA A 153 -12.94 -0.64 9.28
C ALA A 153 -13.74 -1.68 8.47
N SER A 154 -13.27 -1.96 7.26
CA SER A 154 -13.80 -2.94 6.32
C SER A 154 -12.71 -3.93 5.95
N TRP A 155 -13.05 -5.22 5.92
CA TRP A 155 -12.12 -6.27 5.53
C TRP A 155 -12.66 -7.05 4.32
N PRO A 156 -11.84 -7.34 3.29
CA PRO A 156 -10.44 -6.93 3.15
C PRO A 156 -10.29 -5.42 2.90
N ALA A 157 -9.22 -4.82 3.42
CA ALA A 157 -8.83 -3.47 3.02
C ALA A 157 -8.17 -3.53 1.64
N GLU A 158 -8.59 -2.69 0.71
CA GLU A 158 -8.01 -2.61 -0.65
C GLU A 158 -6.89 -1.56 -0.72
N SER A 159 -7.03 -0.45 0.02
CA SER A 159 -6.07 0.64 0.10
C SER A 159 -6.08 1.26 1.50
N VAL A 160 -5.02 2.02 1.79
CA VAL A 160 -4.92 2.89 2.96
C VAL A 160 -4.58 4.31 2.53
N THR A 161 -5.08 5.29 3.25
CA THR A 161 -4.66 6.68 3.11
C THR A 161 -3.45 6.92 4.00
N VAL A 162 -2.40 7.50 3.43
CA VAL A 162 -1.15 7.81 4.12
C VAL A 162 -0.92 9.32 4.17
N THR A 163 -0.67 9.82 5.35
CA THR A 163 -0.13 11.16 5.60
C THR A 163 1.18 11.03 6.39
N ALA A 164 2.03 12.06 6.31
CA ALA A 164 3.26 12.11 7.10
C ALA A 164 3.14 13.25 8.09
N ASN A 165 3.30 12.94 9.38
CA ASN A 165 3.45 13.95 10.41
C ASN A 165 4.95 14.16 10.61
N HIS A 166 5.44 15.35 10.22
CA HIS A 166 6.76 15.79 10.64
C HIS A 166 6.66 16.23 12.09
N LEU A 167 6.91 15.33 13.04
CA LEU A 167 7.27 15.75 14.39
C LEU A 167 8.80 15.80 14.48
N PRO A 168 9.41 17.00 14.50
CA PRO A 168 10.80 17.16 14.89
C PRO A 168 11.03 16.78 16.35
#